data_AF-A0A5A7QNG7-F1
#
_entry.id   AF-A0A5A7QNG7-F1
#
_cell.length_a   1.000
_cell.length_b   1.000
_cell.length_c   1.000
_cell.angle_alpha   90.00
_cell.angle_beta   90.00
_cell.angle_gamma   90.00
#
_symmetry.space_group_name_H-M   'P 1'
#
loop_
_entity.id
_entity.type
_entity.pdbx_description
1 polymer ?
#
loop_
_entity_poly.entity_id
_entity_poly.type
_entity_poly.pdbx_seq_one_letter_code
_entity_poly.pdbx_strand_id
1 'polypeptide(L)'
;MVGLSMEEMSLPVLFEQARKIHQAASDSSVDQDALTKGCELLSKCEEMIGKLGLFSANETKDDISTAKLKYLLVPYYLGELTEKMEKIARDDMIQVLKASQAKLKLEKAEVQYLLQARRTLKPTVT
;
A
#
# COMPACT_ATOMS: atom_id res chain seq x y z
N MET A 1 -0.30 -6.31 27.41
CA MET A 1 -0.83 -4.98 27.02
C MET A 1 -2.13 -5.24 26.30
N VAL A 2 -3.25 -4.87 26.91
CA VAL A 2 -4.58 -5.02 26.30
C VAL A 2 -4.65 -4.04 25.14
N GLY A 3 -4.79 -4.54 23.91
CA GLY A 3 -5.04 -3.68 22.76
C GLY A 3 -6.44 -3.12 22.88
N LEU A 4 -6.57 -1.82 23.17
CA LEU A 4 -7.83 -1.10 23.01
C LEU A 4 -8.27 -1.22 21.54
N SER A 5 -9.55 -1.50 21.31
CA SER A 5 -10.08 -1.52 19.95
C SER A 5 -10.02 -0.11 19.35
N MET A 6 -9.83 0.03 18.04
CA MET A 6 -9.71 1.34 17.38
C MET A 6 -10.93 2.24 17.66
N GLU A 7 -12.09 1.64 17.91
CA GLU A 7 -13.34 2.30 18.26
C GLU A 7 -13.31 2.98 19.64
N GLU A 8 -12.44 2.55 20.54
CA GLU A 8 -12.30 3.10 21.90
C GLU A 8 -11.23 4.19 22.00
N MET A 9 -10.43 4.38 20.94
CA MET A 9 -9.31 5.33 20.93
C MET A 9 -9.77 6.76 20.65
N SER A 10 -9.09 7.73 21.28
CA SER A 10 -9.33 9.14 21.02
C SER A 10 -8.64 9.61 19.72
N LEU A 11 -9.19 10.65 19.09
CA LEU A 11 -8.63 11.24 17.87
C LEU A 11 -7.13 11.60 17.98
N PRO A 12 -6.63 12.21 19.07
CA PRO A 12 -5.19 12.46 19.22
C PRO A 12 -4.34 11.18 19.22
N VAL A 13 -4.85 10.09 19.81
CA VAL A 13 -4.13 8.80 19.89
C VAL A 13 -4.09 8.15 18.51
N LEU A 14 -5.23 8.09 17.82
CA LEU A 14 -5.32 7.55 16.46
C LEU A 14 -4.39 8.31 15.50
N PHE A 15 -4.44 9.65 15.53
CA PHE A 15 -3.62 10.49 14.68
C PHE A 15 -2.12 10.29 14.94
N GLU A 16 -1.71 10.23 16.21
CA GLU A 16 -0.29 10.05 16.55
C GLU A 16 0.22 8.65 16.15
N GLN A 17 -0.59 7.61 16.29
CA GLN A 17 -0.23 6.27 15.82
C GLN A 17 -0.10 6.22 14.29
N ALA A 18 -1.06 6.78 13.56
CA ALA A 18 -1.00 6.90 12.11
C ALA A 18 0.22 7.68 11.63
N ARG A 19 0.51 8.82 12.27
CA ARG A 19 1.66 9.66 11.93
C ARG A 19 2.99 8.94 12.13
N LYS A 20 3.11 8.11 13.19
CA LYS A 20 4.31 7.28 13.40
C LYS A 20 4.51 6.25 12.30
N ILE A 21 3.43 5.63 11.83
CA ILE A 21 3.47 4.70 10.69
C ILE A 21 3.90 5.46 9.43
N HIS A 22 3.32 6.62 9.17
CA HIS A 22 3.69 7.47 8.03
C HIS A 22 5.17 7.90 8.07
N GLN A 23 5.68 8.30 9.23
CA GLN A 23 7.09 8.65 9.39
C GLN A 23 8.00 7.45 9.09
N ALA A 24 7.69 6.28 9.68
CA ALA A 24 8.44 5.06 9.41
C ALA A 24 8.43 4.66 7.93
N ALA A 25 7.28 4.82 7.25
CA ALA A 25 7.10 4.55 5.83
C ALA A 25 7.79 5.58 4.92
N SER A 26 8.06 6.78 5.42
CA SER A 26 8.77 7.84 4.71
C SER A 26 10.28 7.64 4.79
N ASP A 27 10.78 7.26 5.97
CA ASP A 27 12.20 7.06 6.22
C ASP A 27 12.70 5.71 5.69
N SER A 28 11.83 4.70 5.64
CA SER A 28 12.20 3.32 5.31
C SER A 28 11.06 2.54 4.66
N SER A 29 11.36 1.35 4.12
CA SER A 29 10.32 0.42 3.68
C SER A 29 9.63 -0.20 4.90
N VAL A 30 8.31 -0.05 4.96
CA VAL A 30 7.44 -0.76 5.92
C VAL A 30 6.67 -1.86 5.20
N ASP A 31 6.22 -2.86 5.95
CA ASP A 31 5.38 -3.93 5.41
C ASP A 31 3.96 -3.45 5.06
N GLN A 32 3.27 -4.25 4.26
CA GLN A 32 1.91 -3.95 3.79
C GLN A 32 0.89 -3.88 4.93
N ASP A 33 1.08 -4.66 6.00
CA ASP A 33 0.18 -4.68 7.15
C ASP A 33 0.25 -3.37 7.93
N ALA A 34 1.45 -2.83 8.13
CA ALA A 34 1.68 -1.54 8.76
C ALA A 34 1.07 -0.40 7.92
N LEU A 35 1.22 -0.44 6.59
CA LEU A 35 0.60 0.53 5.69
C LEU A 35 -0.93 0.47 5.77
N THR A 36 -1.49 -0.74 5.71
CA THR A 36 -2.93 -0.98 5.81
C THR A 36 -3.48 -0.42 7.13
N LYS A 37 -2.82 -0.75 8.25
CA LYS A 37 -3.17 -0.20 9.56
C LYS A 37 -3.07 1.32 9.62
N GLY A 38 -2.04 1.91 9.00
CA GLY A 38 -1.89 3.36 8.90
C GLY A 38 -3.06 4.01 8.18
N CYS A 39 -3.49 3.44 7.05
CA CYS A 39 -4.66 3.90 6.30
C CYS A 39 -5.95 3.76 7.13
N GLU A 40 -6.16 2.64 7.82
CA GLU A 40 -7.33 2.43 8.69
C GLU A 40 -7.42 3.47 9.81
N LEU A 41 -6.29 3.74 10.49
CA LEU A 41 -6.21 4.76 11.54
C LEU A 41 -6.52 6.16 11.02
N LEU A 42 -6.04 6.52 9.82
CA LEU A 42 -6.30 7.82 9.19
C LEU A 42 -7.74 7.96 8.71
N SER A 43 -8.32 6.91 8.11
CA SER A 43 -9.74 6.87 7.76
C SER A 43 -10.61 7.05 8.99
N LYS A 44 -10.23 6.44 10.12
CA LYS A 44 -10.94 6.66 11.39
C LYS A 44 -10.80 8.09 11.90
N CYS A 45 -9.61 8.70 11.76
CA CYS A 45 -9.42 10.11 12.09
C CYS A 45 -10.34 11.00 11.25
N GLU A 46 -10.44 10.77 9.94
CA GLU A 46 -11.30 11.54 9.04
C GLU A 46 -12.79 11.43 9.44
N GLU A 47 -13.25 10.21 9.75
CA GLU A 47 -14.60 9.98 10.26
C GLU A 47 -14.88 10.78 11.55
N MET A 48 -13.94 10.75 12.51
CA MET A 48 -14.07 11.47 13.78
C MET A 48 -14.02 12.98 13.59
N ILE A 49 -13.15 13.49 12.72
CA ILE A 49 -13.04 14.92 12.40
C ILE A 49 -14.38 15.44 11.86
N GLY A 50 -15.00 14.68 10.94
CA GLY A 50 -16.33 14.99 10.40
C GLY A 50 -17.42 14.98 11.47
N LYS A 51 -17.47 13.93 12.30
CA LYS A 51 -18.47 13.82 13.39
C LYS A 51 -18.34 14.92 14.45
N LEU A 52 -17.11 15.30 14.79
CA LEU A 52 -16.83 16.35 15.76
C LEU A 52 -17.02 17.75 15.17
N GLY A 53 -17.21 17.88 13.86
CA GLY A 53 -17.31 19.16 13.17
C GLY A 53 -16.11 20.06 13.44
N LEU A 54 -14.90 19.48 13.49
CA LEU A 54 -13.69 20.23 13.88
C LEU A 54 -13.31 21.33 12.89
N PHE A 55 -13.79 21.20 11.66
CA PHE A 55 -13.61 22.16 10.59
C PHE A 55 -14.97 22.41 9.92
N SER A 56 -15.32 23.67 9.71
CA SER A 56 -16.50 24.05 8.92
C SER A 56 -16.14 25.03 7.81
N ALA A 57 -16.90 25.01 6.71
CA ALA A 57 -16.72 25.96 5.61
C ALA A 57 -16.95 27.43 6.01
N ASN A 58 -17.62 27.67 7.14
CA ASN A 58 -17.91 29.01 7.66
C ASN A 58 -16.97 29.46 8.79
N GLU A 59 -15.97 28.65 9.15
CA GLU A 59 -14.98 29.05 10.16
C GLU A 59 -13.94 30.01 9.57
N THR A 60 -13.54 31.01 10.36
CA THR A 60 -12.39 31.84 10.04
C THR A 60 -11.12 31.22 10.62
N LYS A 61 -9.94 31.62 10.11
CA LYS A 61 -8.64 31.10 10.58
C LYS A 61 -8.43 31.30 12.09
N ASP A 62 -9.08 32.31 12.68
CA ASP A 62 -8.93 32.68 14.08
C ASP A 62 -9.88 31.85 14.99
N ASP A 63 -10.85 31.12 14.41
CA ASP A 63 -11.80 30.24 15.12
C ASP A 63 -11.24 28.83 15.37
N ILE A 64 -10.14 28.47 14.70
CA ILE A 64 -9.52 27.14 14.81
C ILE A 64 -8.35 27.20 15.79
N SER A 65 -8.43 26.43 16.88
CA SER A 65 -7.31 26.33 17.81
C SER A 65 -6.07 25.69 17.14
N THR A 66 -4.89 26.21 17.45
CA THR A 66 -3.60 25.72 16.92
C THR A 66 -3.42 24.21 17.10
N ALA A 67 -3.98 23.65 18.18
CA ALA A 67 -3.94 22.22 18.46
C ALA A 67 -4.73 21.36 17.45
N LYS A 68 -5.75 21.92 16.80
CA LYS A 68 -6.57 21.23 15.78
C LYS A 68 -5.95 21.27 14.39
N LEU A 69 -5.12 22.27 14.08
CA LEU A 69 -4.55 22.46 12.73
C LEU A 69 -3.85 21.22 12.18
N LYS A 70 -3.20 20.43 13.05
CA LYS A 70 -2.54 19.17 12.66
C LYS A 70 -3.48 18.18 11.97
N TYR A 71 -4.77 18.21 12.28
CA TYR A 71 -5.76 17.30 11.70
C TYR A 71 -6.11 17.64 10.25
N LEU A 72 -5.76 18.83 9.76
CA LEU A 72 -5.84 19.16 8.33
C LEU A 72 -4.90 18.31 7.47
N LEU A 73 -3.89 17.69 8.08
CA LEU A 73 -2.93 16.82 7.39
C LEU A 73 -3.42 15.38 7.22
N VAL A 74 -4.58 15.01 7.78
CA VAL A 74 -5.10 13.64 7.66
C VAL A 74 -5.26 13.20 6.19
N PRO A 75 -5.89 14.00 5.29
CA PRO A 75 -5.99 13.63 3.88
C PRO A 75 -4.63 13.51 3.19
N TYR A 76 -3.67 14.36 3.55
CA TYR A 76 -2.31 14.31 3.02
C TYR A 76 -1.61 13.00 3.38
N TYR A 77 -1.60 12.62 4.66
CA TYR A 77 -0.98 11.37 5.10
C TYR A 77 -1.66 10.16 4.49
N LEU A 78 -3.00 10.20 4.33
CA LEU A 78 -3.76 9.11 3.75
C LEU A 78 -3.39 8.91 2.27
N GLY A 79 -3.23 10.00 1.53
CA GLY A 79 -2.75 9.98 0.14
C GLY A 79 -1.36 9.34 0.02
N GLU A 80 -0.39 9.77 0.84
CA GLU A 80 0.97 9.23 0.78
C GLU A 80 1.04 7.74 1.15
N LEU A 81 0.31 7.30 2.18
CA LEU A 81 0.27 5.89 2.54
C LEU A 81 -0.40 5.03 1.46
N THR A 82 -1.49 5.53 0.88
CA THR A 82 -2.20 4.85 -0.22
C THR A 82 -1.31 4.71 -1.45
N GLU A 83 -0.59 5.78 -1.83
CA GLU A 83 0.35 5.73 -2.96
C GLU A 83 1.45 4.68 -2.74
N LYS A 84 2.01 4.62 -1.53
CA LYS A 84 3.04 3.62 -1.18
C LYS A 84 2.48 2.20 -1.25
N MET A 85 1.27 1.98 -0.74
CA MET A 85 0.60 0.66 -0.78
C MET A 85 0.39 0.20 -2.22
N GLU A 86 -0.14 1.07 -3.08
CA GLU A 86 -0.35 0.80 -4.51
C GLU A 86 0.96 0.55 -5.26
N LYS A 87 2.06 1.16 -4.84
CA LYS A 87 3.38 0.90 -5.41
C LYS A 87 3.87 -0.52 -5.10
N ILE A 88 3.74 -0.98 -3.85
CA ILE A 88 4.14 -2.33 -3.45
C ILE A 88 3.34 -3.37 -4.23
N ALA A 89 2.01 -3.23 -4.29
CA ALA A 89 1.15 -4.15 -5.03
C ALA A 89 1.51 -4.23 -6.53
N ARG A 90 1.83 -3.09 -7.14
CA ARG A 90 2.29 -3.04 -8.54
C ARG A 90 3.65 -3.72 -8.73
N ASP A 91 4.60 -3.50 -7.83
CA ASP A 91 5.93 -4.11 -7.91
C ASP A 91 5.83 -5.64 -7.78
N ASP A 92 5.01 -6.16 -6.85
CA ASP A 92 4.76 -7.59 -6.69
C ASP A 92 4.14 -8.20 -7.96
N MET A 93 3.13 -7.54 -8.53
CA MET A 93 2.51 -7.96 -9.79
C MET A 93 3.54 -8.03 -10.93
N ILE A 94 4.40 -7.01 -11.05
CA ILE A 94 5.46 -6.97 -12.06
C ILE A 94 6.44 -8.13 -11.87
N GLN A 95 6.80 -8.48 -10.64
CA GLN A 95 7.69 -9.61 -10.38
C GLN A 95 7.07 -10.94 -10.79
N VAL A 96 5.81 -11.18 -10.43
CA VAL A 96 5.07 -12.40 -10.81
C VAL A 96 4.96 -12.53 -12.33
N LEU A 97 4.66 -11.43 -13.02
CA LEU A 97 4.57 -11.41 -14.48
C LEU A 97 5.93 -11.68 -15.14
N LYS A 98 7.02 -11.09 -14.62
CA LYS A 98 8.38 -11.35 -15.12
C LYS A 98 8.78 -12.81 -14.94
N ALA A 99 8.52 -13.39 -13.78
CA ALA A 99 8.80 -14.81 -13.51
C ALA A 99 8.02 -15.73 -14.45
N SER A 100 6.72 -15.45 -14.64
CA SER A 100 5.86 -16.21 -15.55
C SER A 100 6.34 -16.10 -17.00
N GLN A 101 6.72 -14.89 -17.45
CA GLN A 101 7.25 -14.66 -18.78
C GLN A 101 8.58 -15.41 -19.00
N ALA A 102 9.47 -15.42 -18.00
CA ALA A 102 10.74 -16.14 -18.07
C ALA A 102 10.51 -17.65 -18.22
N LYS A 103 9.59 -18.22 -17.44
CA LYS A 103 9.22 -19.64 -17.53
C LYS A 103 8.68 -20.01 -18.91
N LEU A 104 7.77 -19.20 -19.47
CA LEU A 104 7.23 -19.42 -20.81
C LEU A 104 8.30 -19.34 -21.91
N LYS A 105 9.32 -18.48 -21.76
CA LYS A 105 10.43 -18.40 -22.71
C LYS A 105 11.30 -19.65 -22.67
N LEU A 106 11.58 -20.19 -21.48
CA LEU A 106 12.35 -21.42 -21.31
C LEU A 106 11.64 -22.61 -21.95
N GLU A 107 10.35 -22.79 -21.64
CA GLU A 107 9.55 -23.88 -22.20
C GLU A 107 9.44 -23.79 -23.73
N LYS A 108 9.28 -22.58 -24.28
CA LYS A 108 9.34 -22.37 -25.73
C LYS A 108 10.69 -22.77 -26.34
N ALA A 109 11.79 -22.44 -25.69
CA ALA A 109 13.14 -22.79 -26.16
C ALA A 109 13.35 -24.32 -26.13
N GLU A 110 12.89 -24.99 -25.07
CA GLU A 110 12.93 -26.46 -24.96
C GLU A 110 12.13 -27.13 -26.07
N VAL A 111 10.87 -26.70 -26.30
CA VAL A 111 10.05 -27.23 -27.39
C VAL A 111 10.72 -27.01 -28.74
N GLN A 112 11.32 -25.84 -28.96
CA GLN A 112 11.99 -25.52 -30.22
C GLN A 112 13.24 -26.39 -30.45
N TYR A 113 14.01 -26.65 -29.40
CA TYR A 113 15.14 -27.58 -29.43
C TYR A 113 14.70 -29.01 -29.76
N LEU A 114 13.67 -29.52 -29.08
CA LEU A 114 13.14 -30.87 -29.33
C LEU A 114 12.62 -31.02 -30.77
N LEU A 115 11.96 -30.00 -31.31
CA LEU A 115 11.51 -30.00 -32.71
C LEU A 115 12.68 -30.03 -33.71
N GLN A 116 13.80 -29.34 -33.42
CA GLN A 116 14.99 -29.40 -34.26
C GLN A 116 15.66 -30.78 -34.21
N ALA A 117 15.83 -31.34 -33.01
CA ALA A 117 16.41 -32.67 -32.82
C ALA A 117 15.60 -33.77 -33.55
N ARG A 118 14.27 -33.69 -33.51
CA ARG A 118 13.40 -34.63 -34.24
C ARG A 118 13.58 -34.54 -35.76
N ARG A 119 13.87 -33.35 -36.32
CA ARG A 119 14.09 -33.18 -37.76
C ARG A 119 15.44 -33.74 -38.22
N THR A 120 16.46 -33.74 -37.36
CA THR A 120 17.79 -34.29 -37.67
C THR A 120 17.83 -35.81 -37.53
N LEU A 121 16.99 -36.39 -36.67
CA LEU A 121 16.71 -37.82 -36.60
C LEU A 121 15.82 -38.24 -37.78
N LYS A 122 16.36 -38.34 -38.99
CA LYS A 122 15.65 -39.03 -40.09
C LYS A 122 15.45 -40.51 -39.72
N PRO A 123 14.33 -41.14 -40.10
CA PRO A 123 14.15 -42.57 -39.91
C PRO A 123 15.16 -43.33 -40.77
N THR A 124 16.05 -44.10 -40.15
CA THR A 124 16.82 -45.14 -40.82
C THR A 124 15.83 -46.24 -41.20
N VAL A 125 15.28 -46.14 -42.42
CA VAL A 125 14.53 -47.25 -43.02
C VAL A 125 15.57 -48.31 -43.39
N THR A 126 15.50 -49.46 -42.74
CA THR A 126 16.26 -50.67 -43.09
C THR A 126 15.26 -51.72 -43.58
#